data_AF-A0A832M294-F1
#
_entry.id   AF-A0A832M294-F1
#
_cell.length_a   1.000
_cell.length_b   1.000
_cell.length_c   1.000
_cell.angle_alpha   90.00
_cell.angle_beta   90.00
_cell.angle_gamma   90.00
#
_symmetry.space_group_name_H-M   'P 1'
#
loop_
_entity.id
_entity.type
_entity.pdbx_description
1 polymer ?
#
loop_
_entity_poly.entity_id
_entity_poly.type
_entity_poly.pdbx_seq_one_letter_code
_entity_poly.pdbx_strand_id
1 'polypeptide(L)'
;MTTILRASPRRFVSTPSVERIVARALRYLQSGFSVHLRGPAGTGKTTLAIHLADLLARPMMLIYGDDEFKTSDLIGNQTGYTRKKVVDNYIHSVVKVQDELRQNW
;
A
#
# COMPACT_ATOMS: atom_id res chain seq x y z
N MET A 1 1.48 -2.88 -6.82
CA MET A 1 1.74 -1.43 -6.94
C MET A 1 1.15 -0.74 -5.72
N THR A 2 1.97 -0.35 -4.73
CA THR A 2 1.50 0.28 -3.49
C THR A 2 1.41 1.78 -3.67
N THR A 3 0.20 2.36 -3.55
CA THR A 3 0.00 3.80 -3.71
C THR A 3 -0.13 4.44 -2.33
N ILE A 4 0.79 5.36 -2.02
CA ILE A 4 0.68 6.23 -0.84
C ILE A 4 -0.21 7.41 -1.22
N LEU A 5 -1.32 7.54 -0.51
CA LEU A 5 -2.31 8.59 -0.73
C LEU A 5 -2.39 9.50 0.49
N ARG A 6 -2.59 10.79 0.24
CA ARG A 6 -3.04 11.73 1.28
C ARG A 6 -4.55 11.85 1.16
N ALA A 7 -5.27 11.40 2.18
CA ALA A 7 -6.71 11.52 2.19
C ALA A 7 -7.10 13.00 2.25
N SER A 8 -8.07 13.41 1.42
CA SER A 8 -8.74 14.70 1.52
C SER A 8 -10.18 14.54 1.00
N PRO A 9 -11.10 14.04 1.84
CA PRO A 9 -12.49 13.86 1.46
C PRO A 9 -13.18 15.23 1.41
N ARG A 10 -13.13 15.89 0.25
CA ARG A 10 -13.75 17.22 0.03
C ARG A 10 -15.24 17.30 0.35
N ARG A 11 -15.95 16.17 0.53
CA ARG A 11 -17.40 16.10 0.79
C ARG A 11 -17.78 14.86 1.63
N PHE A 12 -17.28 14.77 2.87
CA PHE A 12 -17.76 13.74 3.81
C PHE A 12 -19.05 14.18 4.49
N VAL A 13 -20.08 13.34 4.49
CA VAL A 13 -21.35 13.61 5.19
C VAL A 13 -21.26 13.03 6.60
N SER A 14 -21.28 13.92 7.59
CA SER A 14 -21.29 13.54 9.01
C SER A 14 -22.72 13.47 9.54
N THR A 15 -23.07 12.38 10.20
CA THR A 15 -24.33 12.22 10.94
C THR A 15 -24.03 11.75 12.37
N PRO A 16 -24.94 11.93 13.34
CA PRO A 16 -24.68 11.51 14.72
C PRO A 16 -24.37 10.02 14.90
N SER A 17 -24.85 9.15 14.00
CA SER A 17 -24.50 7.73 14.01
C SER A 17 -23.08 7.49 13.48
N VAL A 18 -22.69 8.17 12.41
CA VAL A 18 -21.35 8.10 11.82
C VAL A 18 -20.31 8.65 12.80
N GLU A 19 -20.58 9.79 13.44
CA GLU A 19 -19.68 10.42 14.41
C GLU A 19 -19.35 9.48 15.59
N ARG A 20 -20.35 8.75 16.11
CA ARG A 20 -20.12 7.75 17.17
C ARG A 20 -19.20 6.62 16.70
N ILE A 21 -19.33 6.18 15.45
CA ILE A 21 -18.47 5.14 14.88
C ILE A 21 -17.06 5.68 14.68
N VAL A 22 -16.92 6.90 14.14
CA VAL A 22 -15.63 7.59 13.95
C VAL A 22 -14.91 7.77 15.28
N ALA A 23 -15.59 8.31 16.29
CA ALA A 23 -15.02 8.53 17.62
C ALA A 23 -14.54 7.22 18.24
N ARG A 24 -15.31 6.13 18.11
CA ARG A 24 -14.90 4.80 18.59
C ARG A 24 -13.68 4.28 17.82
N ALA A 25 -13.69 4.37 16.49
CA ALA A 25 -12.58 3.90 15.66
C ALA A 25 -11.28 4.66 15.95
N LEU A 26 -11.34 5.99 16.11
CA LEU A 26 -10.19 6.81 16.46
C LEU A 26 -9.57 6.40 17.80
N ARG A 27 -10.38 6.10 18.82
CA ARG A 27 -9.86 5.62 20.11
C ARG A 27 -9.04 4.34 19.98
N TYR A 28 -9.52 3.36 19.22
CA TYR A 28 -8.78 2.13 18.95
C TYR A 28 -7.47 2.41 18.20
N LEU A 29 -7.53 3.19 17.12
CA LEU A 29 -6.37 3.51 16.29
C LEU A 29 -5.29 4.28 17.08
N GLN A 30 -5.70 5.25 17.91
CA GLN A 30 -4.81 6.00 18.78
C GLN A 30 -4.18 5.14 19.88
N SER A 31 -4.86 4.06 20.27
CA SER A 31 -4.37 3.08 21.26
C SER A 31 -3.52 1.98 20.61
N GLY A 32 -3.23 2.06 19.31
CA GLY A 32 -2.41 1.10 18.58
C GLY A 32 -3.14 -0.16 18.11
N PHE A 33 -4.48 -0.20 18.20
CA PHE A 33 -5.28 -1.33 17.72
C PHE A 33 -5.83 -1.08 16.32
N SER A 34 -5.71 -2.11 15.47
CA SER A 34 -6.28 -2.11 14.12
C SER A 34 -7.81 -2.15 14.13
N VAL A 35 -8.44 -1.46 13.19
CA VAL A 35 -9.90 -1.41 13.03
C VAL A 35 -10.32 -2.06 11.73
N HIS A 36 -11.28 -2.99 11.79
CA HIS A 36 -11.91 -3.61 10.63
C HIS A 36 -13.36 -3.13 10.50
N LEU A 37 -13.66 -2.41 9.41
CA LEU A 37 -15.01 -1.95 9.08
C LEU A 37 -15.77 -3.06 8.32
N ARG A 38 -16.92 -3.51 8.86
CA ARG A 38 -17.77 -4.54 8.24
C ARG A 38 -19.15 -4.01 7.86
N GLY A 39 -19.74 -4.59 6.80
CA GLY A 39 -21.07 -4.27 6.31
C GLY A 39 -21.24 -4.54 4.80
N PRO A 40 -22.48 -4.55 4.27
CA PRO A 40 -22.77 -4.79 2.85
C PRO A 40 -22.00 -3.89 1.89
N ALA A 41 -21.92 -4.27 0.61
CA ALA A 41 -21.35 -3.40 -0.42
C ALA A 41 -22.11 -2.06 -0.50
N GLY A 42 -21.41 -0.97 -0.84
CA GLY A 42 -22.03 0.35 -0.98
C GLY A 42 -22.32 1.11 0.32
N THR A 43 -22.08 0.54 1.52
CA THR A 43 -22.36 1.23 2.81
C THR A 43 -21.34 2.29 3.23
N GLY A 44 -20.39 2.65 2.36
CA GLY A 44 -19.42 3.71 2.64
C GLY A 44 -18.22 3.30 3.51
N LYS A 45 -17.92 2.01 3.68
CA LYS A 45 -16.76 1.53 4.46
C LYS A 45 -15.43 2.14 3.99
N THR A 46 -15.17 2.12 2.68
CA THR A 46 -13.95 2.69 2.09
C THR A 46 -13.91 4.20 2.31
N THR A 47 -15.04 4.89 2.11
CA THR A 47 -15.17 6.33 2.37
C THR A 47 -14.88 6.67 3.84
N LEU A 48 -15.39 5.86 4.78
CA LEU A 48 -15.16 6.03 6.22
C LEU A 48 -13.68 5.77 6.58
N ALA A 49 -13.04 4.77 5.99
CA ALA A 49 -11.62 4.50 6.20
C ALA A 49 -10.74 5.66 5.70
N ILE A 50 -11.03 6.21 4.52
CA ILE A 50 -10.33 7.39 3.98
C ILE A 50 -10.55 8.60 4.89
N HIS A 51 -11.79 8.80 5.38
CA HIS A 51 -12.08 9.88 6.32
C HIS A 51 -11.32 9.74 7.65
N LEU A 52 -11.21 8.53 8.20
CA LEU A 52 -10.39 8.27 9.38
C LEU A 52 -8.90 8.56 9.15
N ALA A 53 -8.37 8.23 7.96
CA ALA A 53 -6.98 8.53 7.62
C ALA A 53 -6.70 10.04 7.54
N ASP A 54 -7.65 10.82 6.99
CA ASP A 54 -7.58 12.29 6.97
C ASP A 54 -7.58 12.86 8.40
N LEU A 55 -8.49 12.38 9.27
CA LEU A 55 -8.55 12.79 10.68
C LEU A 55 -7.29 12.44 11.48
N LEU A 56 -6.61 11.34 11.14
CA LEU A 56 -5.33 10.97 11.74
C LEU A 56 -4.16 11.80 11.23
N ALA A 57 -4.36 12.62 10.19
CA ALA A 57 -3.32 13.39 9.50
C ALA A 57 -2.12 12.53 9.08
N ARG A 58 -2.36 11.25 8.75
CA ARG A 58 -1.33 10.28 8.35
C ARG A 58 -1.50 9.90 6.87
N PRO A 59 -0.39 9.70 6.14
CA PRO A 59 -0.48 9.11 4.80
C PRO A 59 -1.10 7.72 4.90
N MET A 60 -1.98 7.38 3.96
CA MET A 60 -2.58 6.05 3.88
C MET A 60 -1.93 5.24 2.76
N MET A 61 -1.75 3.95 3.02
CA MET A 61 -1.41 2.98 1.98
C MET A 61 -2.70 2.29 1.55
N LEU A 62 -3.03 2.41 0.26
CA LEU A 62 -4.17 1.69 -0.30
C LEU A 62 -3.67 0.44 -1.01
N ILE A 63 -4.15 -0.71 -0.54
CA ILE A 63 -3.86 -2.02 -1.12
C ILE A 63 -5.19 -2.60 -1.61
N TYR A 64 -5.26 -2.89 -2.89
CA TYR A 64 -6.34 -3.68 -3.47
C TYR A 64 -5.89 -5.13 -3.50
N GLY A 65 -6.69 -6.01 -2.89
CA GLY A 65 -6.52 -7.45 -3.08
C GLY A 65 -7.24 -7.88 -4.34
N ASP A 66 -6.59 -8.69 -5.16
CA ASP A 66 -7.21 -9.57 -6.15
C ASP A 66 -7.09 -11.02 -5.66
N ASP A 67 -7.66 -11.97 -6.41
CA ASP A 67 -7.59 -13.40 -6.06
C ASP A 67 -6.15 -13.96 -6.16
N GLU A 68 -5.22 -13.25 -6.81
CA GLU A 68 -3.80 -13.61 -6.90
C GLU A 68 -2.97 -13.05 -5.73
N PHE A 69 -3.54 -12.18 -4.89
CA PHE A 69 -2.87 -11.53 -3.78
C PHE A 69 -2.57 -12.53 -2.66
N LYS A 70 -1.31 -12.95 -2.54
CA LYS A 70 -0.88 -13.91 -1.52
C LYS A 70 -0.33 -13.19 -0.30
N THR A 71 -0.37 -13.86 0.85
CA THR A 71 0.26 -13.37 2.08
C THR A 71 1.74 -13.04 1.86
N SER A 72 2.44 -13.80 1.01
CA SER A 72 3.82 -13.55 0.61
C SER A 72 4.03 -12.18 -0.03
N ASP A 73 3.04 -11.64 -0.75
CA ASP A 73 3.16 -10.33 -1.39
C ASP A 73 3.04 -9.18 -0.36
N LEU A 74 2.47 -9.47 0.82
CA LEU A 74 2.33 -8.53 1.94
C LEU A 74 3.50 -8.58 2.93
N ILE A 75 4.06 -9.77 3.16
CA ILE A 75 5.13 -9.98 4.16
C ILE A 75 6.53 -10.09 3.53
N GLY A 76 6.62 -10.09 2.20
CA GLY A 76 7.85 -10.31 1.45
C GLY A 76 7.88 -11.68 0.78
N ASN A 77 8.20 -11.71 -0.51
CA ASN A 77 8.38 -12.91 -1.31
C ASN A 77 9.76 -12.84 -1.99
N GLN A 78 10.35 -14.00 -2.30
CA GLN A 78 11.64 -14.05 -3.02
C GLN A 78 11.44 -13.72 -4.50
N THR A 79 11.22 -12.45 -4.83
CA THR A 79 10.94 -12.02 -6.21
C THR A 79 11.96 -10.99 -6.67
N GLY A 80 13.06 -11.49 -7.24
CA GLY A 80 13.83 -10.70 -8.19
C GLY A 80 15.31 -11.05 -8.26
N TYR A 81 15.77 -11.32 -9.48
CA TYR A 81 17.18 -11.24 -9.85
C TYR A 81 17.38 -9.91 -10.57
N THR A 82 18.22 -9.04 -10.06
CA THR A 82 18.70 -7.89 -10.83
C THR A 82 19.87 -8.37 -11.67
N ARG A 83 19.69 -8.49 -12.99
CA ARG A 83 20.76 -8.81 -13.95
C ARG A 83 21.28 -7.53 -14.59
N LYS A 84 22.55 -7.20 -14.37
CA LYS A 84 23.23 -6.12 -15.06
C LYS A 84 24.21 -6.72 -16.07
N LYS A 85 23.96 -6.50 -17.37
CA LYS A 85 24.87 -6.89 -18.44
C LYS A 85 25.57 -5.65 -18.99
N VAL A 86 26.89 -5.57 -18.83
CA VAL A 86 27.71 -4.53 -19.46
C VAL A 86 28.44 -5.15 -20.64
N VAL A 87 28.25 -4.57 -21.83
CA VAL A 87 28.98 -4.95 -23.05
C VAL A 87 29.87 -3.77 -23.41
N ASP A 88 31.16 -3.93 -23.19
CA ASP A 88 32.16 -2.90 -23.48
C ASP A 88 32.97 -3.31 -24.70
N ASN A 89 32.94 -2.47 -25.74
CA ASN A 89 33.49 -2.78 -27.07
C ASN A 89 34.65 -1.83 -27.38
N TYR A 90 35.67 -1.85 -26.51
CA TYR A 90 36.75 -0.86 -26.46
C TYR A 90 37.69 -0.92 -27.67
N ILE A 91 37.75 -2.06 -28.36
CA ILE A 91 38.44 -2.26 -29.64
C ILE A 91 37.48 -3.10 -30.49
N HIS A 92 37.36 -2.80 -31.80
CA HIS A 92 36.45 -3.45 -32.75
C HIS A 92 36.59 -4.99 -32.86
N SER A 93 37.58 -5.58 -32.19
CA SER A 93 37.85 -7.01 -32.14
C SER A 93 37.66 -7.66 -30.75
N VAL A 94 37.39 -6.89 -29.69
CA VAL A 94 37.33 -7.43 -28.31
C VAL A 94 36.08 -6.93 -27.58
N VAL A 95 35.23 -7.88 -27.19
CA VAL A 95 34.01 -7.65 -26.41
C VAL A 95 34.25 -8.08 -24.97
N LYS A 96 34.12 -7.16 -24.01
CA LYS A 96 34.04 -7.51 -22.58
C LYS A 96 32.57 -7.60 -22.17
N VAL A 97 32.15 -8.76 -21.69
CA VAL A 97 30.81 -8.97 -21.12
C VAL A 97 30.93 -9.18 -19.62
N GLN A 98 30.24 -8.35 -18.84
CA GLN A 98 30.10 -8.53 -17.40
C GLN A 98 28.63 -8.75 -17.07
N ASP A 99 28.30 -9.90 -16.49
CA ASP A 99 26.97 -10.24 -15.97
C ASP A 99 27.04 -10.25 -14.43
N GLU A 100 26.29 -9.35 -13.79
CA GLU A 100 26.12 -9.33 -12.34
C GLU A 100 24.68 -9.72 -12.00
N LEU A 101 24.49 -10.81 -11.25
CA LEU A 101 23.19 -11.22 -10.71
C LEU A 101 23.15 -10.90 -9.22
N ARG A 102 22.20 -10.05 -8.80
CA ARG A 102 21.91 -9.82 -7.39
C ARG A 102 20.53 -10.37 -7.05
N GLN A 103 20.50 -11.24 -6.05
CA GLN A 103 19.26 -11.69 -5.44
C GLN A 103 18.79 -10.60 -4.48
N ASN A 104 17.60 -10.06 -4.74
CA ASN A 104 16.99 -9.07 -3.87
C ASN A 104 16.18 -9.81 -2.80
N TRP A 105 16.30 -9.36 -1.54
CA TRP A 105 15.66 -9.93 -0.35
C TRP A 105 14.48 -9.06 0.06
#